data_AF-K1TQG8-F1
#
_entry.id   AF-K1TQG8-F1
#
_cell.length_a   1.000
_cell.length_b   1.000
_cell.length_c   1.000
_cell.angle_alpha   90.00
_cell.angle_beta   90.00
_cell.angle_gamma   90.00
#
_symmetry.space_group_name_H-M   'P 1'
#
loop_
_entity.id
_entity.type
_entity.pdbx_description
1 polymer ?
#
loop_
_entity_poly.entity_id
_entity_poly.type
_entity_poly.pdbx_seq_one_letter_code
_entity_poly.pdbx_strand_id
1 'polypeptide(L)' 'MARSIYDGEVSAVFGYGGMWNVLVRHGAYISVYCNLKSVSVHKGQKVRTRQALGSVGSENILQFQLRKETAKLNPELG' A
#
# COMPACT_ATOMS: atom_id res chain seq x y z
N MET A 1 7.98 10.23 5.45
CA MET A 1 6.88 9.33 5.90
C MET A 1 5.92 9.10 4.74
N ALA A 2 5.39 7.88 4.60
CA ALA A 2 4.37 7.56 3.60
C ALA A 2 2.99 7.79 4.18
N ARG A 3 2.11 8.45 3.42
CA ARG A 3 0.75 8.80 3.82
C ARG A 3 -0.24 8.37 2.75
N SER A 4 -1.44 7.98 3.18
CA SER A 4 -2.52 7.65 2.26
C SER A 4 -2.89 8.88 1.42
N ILE A 5 -2.96 8.72 0.11
CA ILE A 5 -3.37 9.80 -0.79
C ILE A 5 -4.89 10.01 -0.80
N TYR A 6 -5.67 8.99 -0.46
CA TYR A 6 -7.13 9.00 -0.42
C TYR A 6 -7.67 8.15 0.74
N ASP A 7 -8.97 8.25 1.02
CA ASP A 7 -9.67 7.36 1.94
C ASP A 7 -9.77 5.95 1.34
N GLY A 8 -9.52 4.92 2.12
CA GLY A 8 -9.49 3.55 1.61
C GLY A 8 -9.31 2.48 2.67
N GLU A 9 -9.08 1.26 2.20
CA GLU A 9 -8.82 0.09 3.05
C GLU A 9 -7.47 -0.54 2.67
N VAL A 10 -6.67 -0.88 3.68
CA VAL A 10 -5.40 -1.57 3.48
C VAL A 10 -5.68 -3.00 3.02
N SER A 11 -5.40 -3.30 1.76
CA SER A 11 -5.67 -4.62 1.18
C SER A 11 -4.55 -5.62 1.46
N ALA A 12 -3.31 -5.15 1.58
CA ALA A 12 -2.16 -5.96 1.91
C ALA A 12 -1.04 -5.15 2.57
N VAL A 13 -0.32 -5.82 3.48
CA VAL A 13 0.93 -5.36 4.08
C VAL A 13 1.89 -6.54 4.04
N PHE A 14 3.04 -6.37 3.39
CA PHE A 14 4.05 -7.44 3.30
C PHE A 14 5.46 -6.87 3.21
N GLY A 15 6.42 -7.61 3.77
CA GLY A 15 7.83 -7.26 3.73
C GLY A 15 8.60 -8.05 2.68
N TYR A 16 9.58 -7.42 2.05
CA TYR A 16 10.56 -8.07 1.17
C TYR A 16 11.93 -7.41 1.36
N GLY A 17 12.99 -8.20 1.61
CA GLY A 17 14.35 -7.68 1.75
C GLY A 17 14.55 -6.65 2.87
N GLY A 18 13.81 -6.77 3.98
CA GLY A 18 13.87 -5.81 5.10
C GLY A 18 13.12 -4.50 4.87
N MET A 19 12.47 -4.35 3.72
CA MET A 19 11.57 -3.24 3.40
C MET A 19 10.12 -3.71 3.41
N TRP A 20 9.20 -2.77 3.52
CA TRP A 20 7.77 -3.03 3.56
C TRP A 20 7.02 -2.40 2.39
N ASN A 21 5.96 -3.09 1.98
CA ASN A 21 5.03 -2.65 0.96
C ASN A 21 3.61 -2.61 1.55
N VAL A 22 2.89 -1.55 1.26
CA VAL A 22 1.50 -1.33 1.70
C VAL A 22 0.64 -1.06 0.48
N LEU A 23 -0.46 -1.80 0.35
CA LEU A 23 -1.45 -1.59 -0.68
C LEU A 23 -2.72 -1.03 -0.04
N VAL A 24 -3.25 0.05 -0.61
CA VAL A 24 -4.49 0.67 -0.16
C VAL A 24 -5.48 0.74 -1.33
N ARG A 25 -6.66 0.18 -1.12
CA ARG A 25 -7.75 0.17 -2.10
C ARG A 25 -8.65 1.38 -1.89
N HIS A 26 -8.91 2.09 -2.97
CA HIS A 26 -9.76 3.28 -3.07
C HIS A 26 -10.79 3.06 -4.17
N GLY A 27 -11.90 2.38 -3.85
CA GLY A 27 -12.88 1.98 -4.86
C GLY A 27 -12.26 1.11 -5.96
N ALA A 28 -12.22 1.63 -7.19
CA ALA A 28 -11.64 0.98 -8.37
C ALA A 28 -10.13 1.22 -8.55
N TYR A 29 -9.47 1.86 -7.60
CA TYR A 29 -8.04 2.14 -7.64
C TYR A 29 -7.31 1.46 -6.49
N ILE A 30 -6.06 1.11 -6.71
CA ILE A 30 -5.15 0.59 -5.69
C ILE A 30 -3.90 1.47 -5.72
N SER A 31 -3.58 2.08 -4.59
CA SER A 31 -2.28 2.72 -4.37
C SER A 31 -1.32 1.73 -3.72
N VAL A 32 -0.08 1.69 -4.20
CA VAL A 32 0.99 0.82 -3.72
C VAL A 32 2.14 1.70 -3.23
N TYR A 33 2.51 1.53 -1.97
CA TYR A 33 3.63 2.24 -1.32
C TYR A 33 4.71 1.21 -1.02
N CYS A 34 5.84 1.32 -1.71
CA CYS A 34 6.96 0.38 -1.57
C CYS A 34 8.16 1.05 -0.88
N ASN A 35 9.12 0.22 -0.46
CA ASN A 35 10.36 0.68 0.19
C ASN A 35 10.13 1.43 1.52
N LEU A 36 9.14 0.99 2.30
CA LEU A 36 8.92 1.53 3.64
C LEU A 36 9.85 0.84 4.64
N LYS A 37 10.53 1.62 5.48
CA LYS A 37 11.37 1.11 6.58
C LYS A 37 10.53 0.51 7.71
N SER A 38 9.37 1.07 7.96
CA SER A 38 8.41 0.57 8.94
C SER A 38 6.99 0.86 8.48
N VAL A 39 6.04 0.06 8.97
CA VAL A 39 4.62 0.20 8.69
C VAL A 39 3.87 0.43 9.99
N SER A 40 2.84 1.28 9.95
CA SER A 40 1.99 1.65 11.08
C SER A 40 0.54 1.24 10.88
N VAL A 41 0.26 0.45 9.83
CA VAL A 41 -1.07 -0.04 9.48
C VAL A 41 -1.07 -1.55 9.26
N HIS A 42 -2.23 -2.18 9.32
CA HIS A 42 -2.40 -3.61 9.06
C HIS A 42 -3.47 -3.88 7.99
N LYS A 43 -3.45 -5.09 7.42
CA LYS A 43 -4.49 -5.53 6.47
C LYS A 43 -5.90 -5.40 7.09
N GLY A 44 -6.86 -4.94 6.29
CA GLY A 44 -8.24 -4.66 6.69
C GLY A 44 -8.44 -3.33 7.41
N GLN A 45 -7.37 -2.58 7.71
CA GLN A 45 -7.49 -1.29 8.36
C GLN A 45 -8.04 -0.24 7.41
N LYS A 46 -9.07 0.50 7.85
CA LYS A 46 -9.54 1.70 7.17
C LYS A 46 -8.56 2.84 7.40
N VAL A 47 -8.18 3.53 6.33
CA VAL A 47 -7.29 4.68 6.37
C VAL A 47 -7.97 5.90 5.78
N ARG A 48 -7.71 7.06 6.39
CA ARG A 48 -8.13 8.37 5.88
C ARG A 48 -7.04 9.00 5.02
N THR A 49 -7.45 9.96 4.20
CA THR A 49 -6.57 10.84 3.46
C THR A 49 -5.55 11.48 4.41
N ARG A 50 -4.28 11.47 4.01
CA ARG A 50 -3.10 11.90 4.79
C ARG A 50 -2.76 11.05 6.02
N GLN A 51 -3.49 9.98 6.33
CA GLN A 51 -3.12 9.09 7.43
C GLN A 51 -1.75 8.45 7.19
N ALA A 52 -0.92 8.42 8.22
CA ALA A 52 0.40 7.79 8.16
C ALA A 52 0.27 6.28 7.94
N LEU A 53 0.93 5.78 6.89
CA LEU A 53 1.00 4.36 6.57
C LEU A 53 2.31 3.74 7.06
N GLY A 54 3.38 4.54 7.12
CA GLY A 54 4.69 4.08 7.55
C GLY A 54 5.79 5.12 7.35
N SER A 55 7.02 4.71 7.66
CA SER A 55 8.21 5.54 7.49
C SER A 55 8.97 5.15 6.24
N VAL A 56 9.42 6.14 5.46
CA VAL A 56 10.33 5.91 4.32
C VAL A 56 11.74 5.80 4.89
N GLY A 57 12.59 4.96 4.31
CA GLY A 57 13.99 4.81 4.71
C GLY A 57 14.81 6.08 4.51
N SER A 58 16.06 6.06 4.97
CA SER A 58 16.98 7.20 4.99
C SER A 58 17.25 7.83 3.62
N GLU A 59 17.14 7.04 2.55
CA GLU A 59 17.30 7.50 1.18
C GLU A 59 16.12 8.37 0.71
N ASN A 60 15.03 8.44 1.48
CA ASN A 60 13.78 9.15 1.15
C ASN A 60 13.15 8.74 -0.19
N ILE A 61 13.58 7.62 -0.78
CA ILE A 61 13.02 7.08 -2.01
C ILE A 61 11.75 6.29 -1.68
N LEU A 62 10.59 6.93 -1.83
CA LEU A 62 9.30 6.26 -1.85
C LEU A 62 8.97 5.86 -3.29
N GLN A 63 8.87 4.56 -3.55
CA GLN A 63 8.27 4.09 -4.79
C GLN A 63 6.75 4.04 -4.60
N PHE A 64 6.04 4.83 -5.40
CA PHE A 64 4.59 4.93 -5.39
C PHE A 64 4.01 4.48 -6.73
N GLN A 65 2.95 3.68 -6.70
CA GLN A 65 2.22 3.27 -7.90
C GLN A 65 0.72 3.44 -7.67
N LEU A 66 0.02 3.98 -8.67
CA LEU A 66 -1.44 4.00 -8.70
C LEU A 66 -1.91 3.10 -9.84
N ARG A 67 -2.70 2.09 -9.50
CA ARG A 67 -3.22 1.10 -10.44
C ARG A 67 -4.74 1.24 -10.48
N LYS A 68 -5.31 1.28 -11.69
CA LYS A 68 -6.76 1.11 -11.87
C LYS A 68 -7.03 -0.39 -11.92
N GLU A 69 -7.97 -0.86 -11.12
CA GLU A 69 -8.38 -2.24 -11.11
C GLU A 69 -9.12 -2.57 -12.41
N THR A 70 -8.40 -3.05 -13.43
CA THR A 70 -8.99 -3.68 -14.61
C THR A 70 -9.06 -5.18 -14.36
N ALA A 71 -10.10 -5.60 -13.64
CA ALA A 71 -10.56 -6.98 -13.47
C ALA A 71 -9.61 -8.01 -12.83
N LYS A 72 -10.20 -8.92 -12.04
CA LYS A 72 -9.55 -10.09 -11.44
C LYS A 72 -8.86 -10.94 -12.51
N LEU A 73 -7.54 -11.10 -12.41
CA LEU A 73 -6.91 -12.36 -12.80
C LEU A 73 -7.00 -13.28 -11.58
N ASN A 74 -8.03 -14.12 -11.55
CA ASN A 74 -8.01 -15.40 -10.85
C ASN A 74 -7.36 -16.39 -11.82
N PRO A 75 -6.16 -16.93 -11.57
CA PRO A 75 -5.70 -18.12 -12.29
C PRO A 75 -5.42 -19.26 -11.33
N GLU A 76 -6.37 -19.68 -10.50
CA GLU A 76 -6.32 -20.99 -9.83
C GLU A 76 -7.71 -21.64 -9.80
N LEU A 77 -8.21 -21.94 -10.99
CA LEU A 77 -9.03 -23.14 -11.25
C LEU A 77 -8.24 -23.94 -12.28
N GLY A 78 -7.44 -24.88 -11.79
CA GLY A 78 -6.76 -25.93 -12.53
C GLY A 78 -6.81 -27.19 -11.69
#